data_AF-A0A6V8Q8D1-F1
#
_entry.id   AF-A0A6V8Q8D1-F1
#
_cell.length_a   1.000
_cell.length_b   1.000
_cell.length_c   1.000
_cell.angle_alpha   90.00
_cell.angle_beta   90.00
_cell.angle_gamma   90.00
#
_symmetry.space_group_name_H-M   'P 1'
#
loop_
_entity.id
_entity.type
_entity.pdbx_description
1 polymer ?
#
loop_
_entity_poly.entity_id
_entity_poly.type
_entity_poly.pdbx_seq_one_letter_code
_entity_poly.pdbx_strand_id
1 'polypeptide(L)' 'MAVVSVKDKQVTIEIGKPTVIIGERINPTGKPKLTAELQKGHLDLVEEEAMI' A
#
# COMPACT_ATOMS: atom_id res chain seq x y z
N MET A 1 -7.95 -0.95 -19.99
CA MET A 1 -7.31 0.22 -19.36
C MET A 1 -7.98 0.41 -18.01
N ALA A 2 -7.20 0.39 -16.92
CA ALA A 2 -7.66 0.75 -15.59
C ALA A 2 -6.87 1.97 -15.10
N VAL A 3 -7.49 2.79 -14.27
CA VAL A 3 -6.85 4.00 -13.72
C VAL A 3 -7.06 4.02 -12.21
N VAL A 4 -5.98 4.18 -11.47
CA VAL A 4 -5.99 4.38 -10.01
C VAL A 4 -5.51 5.79 -9.73
N SER A 5 -6.23 6.52 -8.89
CA SER A 5 -5.92 7.93 -8.60
C SER A 5 -6.08 8.26 -7.13
N VAL A 6 -5.21 9.13 -6.63
CA VAL A 6 -5.27 9.74 -5.30
C VAL A 6 -4.87 11.20 -5.45
N LYS A 7 -5.62 12.14 -4.86
CA LYS A 7 -5.34 13.60 -4.87
C LYS A 7 -4.65 14.10 -6.16
N ASP A 8 -3.33 14.23 -6.13
CA ASP A 8 -2.44 14.79 -7.14
C ASP A 8 -1.68 13.74 -7.99
N LYS A 9 -1.93 12.45 -7.80
CA LYS A 9 -1.27 11.34 -8.50
C LYS A 9 -2.26 10.41 -9.20
N GLN A 10 -1.89 9.96 -10.39
CA GLN A 10 -2.65 9.02 -11.19
C GLN A 10 -1.72 7.96 -11.81
N VAL A 11 -2.16 6.71 -11.79
CA VAL A 11 -1.48 5.56 -12.39
C VAL A 11 -2.40 4.87 -13.38
N THR A 12 -1.96 4.76 -14.62
CA THR A 12 -2.70 4.08 -15.70
C THR A 12 -2.13 2.68 -15.95
N ILE A 13 -3.01 1.68 -15.95
CA ILE A 13 -2.69 0.27 -16.21
C ILE A 13 -3.27 -0.09 -17.59
N GLU A 14 -2.38 -0.26 -18.57
CA GLU A 14 -2.73 -0.67 -19.92
C GLU A 14 -1.58 -1.40 -20.62
N ILE A 15 -1.91 -2.09 -21.71
CA ILE A 15 -0.92 -2.75 -22.58
C ILE A 15 -0.04 -1.68 -23.23
N GLY A 16 1.28 -1.89 -23.22
CA GLY A 16 2.26 -0.97 -23.80
C GLY A 16 2.76 0.12 -22.85
N LYS A 17 2.30 0.15 -21.58
CA LYS A 17 2.87 0.97 -20.51
C LYS A 17 3.84 0.17 -19.63
N PRO A 18 4.65 0.84 -18.80
CA PRO A 18 5.46 0.16 -17.80
C PRO A 18 4.62 -0.71 -16.85
N THR A 19 5.22 -1.79 -16.35
CA THR A 19 4.62 -2.63 -15.32
C THR A 19 4.33 -1.81 -14.06
N VAL A 20 3.10 -1.91 -13.56
CA VAL A 20 2.69 -1.27 -12.30
C VAL A 20 2.98 -2.22 -11.14
N ILE A 21 3.68 -1.71 -10.13
CA ILE A 21 4.01 -2.44 -8.90
C ILE A 21 3.03 -2.05 -7.79
N ILE A 22 2.45 -3.05 -7.14
CA ILE A 22 1.58 -2.87 -5.97
C ILE A 22 2.33 -3.39 -4.76
N GLY A 23 2.60 -2.53 -3.78
CA GLY A 23 3.28 -2.92 -2.54
C GLY A 23 2.41 -3.83 -1.67
N GLU A 24 3.01 -4.89 -1.10
CA GLU A 24 2.32 -5.86 -0.23
C GLU A 24 2.66 -5.71 1.26
N ARG A 25 3.58 -4.80 1.61
CA ARG A 25 4.23 -4.76 2.94
C ARG A 25 3.25 -4.47 4.07
N ILE A 26 2.22 -3.66 3.82
CA ILE A 26 1.15 -3.33 4.76
C ILE A 26 0.11 -4.46 4.72
N ASN A 27 0.50 -5.61 5.28
CA ASN A 27 -0.33 -6.80 5.39
C ASN A 27 -0.08 -7.44 6.77
N PRO A 28 -1.10 -7.55 7.64
CA PRO A 28 -0.94 -8.11 8.98
C PRO A 28 -0.59 -9.61 8.99
N THR A 29 -0.85 -10.33 7.89
CA THR A 29 -0.59 -11.77 7.80
C THR A 29 0.88 -12.09 8.04
N GLY A 30 1.18 -12.93 9.04
CA GLY A 30 2.56 -13.28 9.40
C GLY A 30 3.36 -12.16 10.08
N LYS A 31 2.74 -11.02 10.41
CA LYS A 31 3.39 -9.88 11.10
C LYS A 31 2.74 -9.59 12.46
N PRO A 32 3.11 -10.31 13.55
CA PRO A 32 2.46 -10.17 14.86
C PRO A 32 2.47 -8.74 15.42
N LYS A 33 3.56 -7.98 15.22
CA LYS A 33 3.67 -6.59 15.67
C LYS A 33 2.68 -5.68 14.94
N LEU A 34 2.61 -5.77 13.60
CA LEU A 34 1.68 -4.96 12.80
C LEU A 34 0.23 -5.30 13.16
N THR A 35 -0.10 -6.58 13.32
CA THR A 35 -1.42 -7.02 13.75
C THR A 35 -1.81 -6.43 15.10
N ALA A 36 -0.92 -6.50 16.09
CA ALA A 36 -1.20 -6.00 17.44
C ALA A 36 -1.41 -4.48 17.48
N GLU A 37 -0.64 -3.71 16.71
CA GLU A 37 -0.80 -2.25 16.65
C GLU A 37 -2.07 -1.86 15.89
N LEU A 38 -2.39 -2.53 14.78
CA LEU A 38 -3.65 -2.32 14.06
C LEU A 38 -4.89 -2.63 14.92
N GLN A 39 -4.85 -3.68 15.75
CA GLN A 39 -5.93 -4.01 16.68
C GLN A 39 -6.15 -2.93 17.75
N LYS A 40 -5.10 -2.18 18.13
CA LYS A 40 -5.18 -1.02 19.04
C LYS A 40 -5.57 0.27 18.32
N GLY A 41 -5.67 0.25 16.99
CA GLY A 41 -5.90 1.45 16.18
C GLY A 41 -4.66 2.33 16.00
N HIS A 42 -3.46 1.84 16.31
CA HIS A 42 -2.21 2.57 16.10
C HIS A 42 -1.75 2.42 14.64
N LEU A 43 -1.48 3.54 13.97
CA LEU A 43 -1.18 3.59 12.54
C LEU A 43 0.28 3.91 12.21
N ASP A 44 1.12 4.18 13.21
CA ASP A 44 2.52 4.61 12.99
C ASP A 44 3.30 3.63 12.09
N LEU A 45 3.12 2.32 12.31
CA LEU A 45 3.76 1.28 11.48
C LEU A 45 3.20 1.20 10.05
N VAL A 46 1.93 1.56 9.85
CA VAL A 46 1.33 1.62 8.52
C VAL A 46 1.93 2.78 7.74
N GLU A 47 2.05 3.94 8.37
CA GLU A 47 2.66 5.13 7.76
C GLU A 47 4.13 4.90 7.43
N GLU A 48 4.90 4.30 8.34
CA GLU A 48 6.31 3.95 8.10
C GLU A 48 6.45 3.04 6.88
N GLU A 49 5.68 1.96 6.79
CA GLU A 49 5.73 1.01 5.66
C GLU A 49 5.21 1.60 4.34
N ALA A 50 4.41 2.68 4.37
CA ALA A 50 3.88 3.35 3.18
C ALA A 50 4.85 4.36 2.57
N MET A 51 5.83 4.84 3.34
CA MET A 51 6.75 5.91 2.94
C MET A 51 8.06 5.39 2.33
N ILE A 52 8.26 4.06 2.29
CA ILE A 52 9.41 3.37 1.69
C ILE A 52 9.11 3.07 0.22
#